data_AF-A0A958F892-F1
#
_entry.id   AF-A0A958F892-F1
#
_cell.length_a   1.000
_cell.length_b   1.000
_cell.length_c   1.000
_cell.angle_alpha   90.00
_cell.angle_beta   90.00
_cell.angle_gamma   90.00
#
_symmetry.space_group_name_H-M   'P 1'
#
loop_
_entity.id
_entity.type
_entity.pdbx_description
1 polymer ?
#
loop_
_entity_poly.entity_id
_entity_poly.type
_entity_poly.pdbx_seq_one_letter_code
_entity_poly.pdbx_strand_id
1 'polypeptide(L)'
;MPDKTTIVINGRFLTQPITGVQRYAHEIVRALDDLIDRSAPEVEPFSFQIVAPRKDLIHELPLRHIDIRHAGNLRGHLWEQRDLPAAFEDGVL
;
A
#
# COMPACT_ATOMS: atom_id res chain seq x y z
N MET A 1 -2.28 -13.75 20.75
CA MET A 1 -2.07 -13.97 19.30
C MET A 1 -0.64 -13.59 19.02
N PRO A 2 0.12 -14.33 18.17
CA PRO A 2 1.42 -13.84 17.76
C PRO A 2 1.26 -12.46 17.12
N ASP A 3 2.25 -11.58 17.31
CA ASP A 3 2.27 -10.29 16.63
C ASP A 3 2.31 -10.55 15.11
N LYS A 4 1.41 -9.89 14.38
CA LYS A 4 1.37 -9.96 12.91
C LYS A 4 2.58 -9.23 12.33
N THR A 5 3.11 -9.74 11.23
CA THR A 5 4.11 -9.00 10.46
C THR A 5 3.42 -7.96 9.59
N THR A 6 3.71 -6.68 9.81
CA THR A 6 3.20 -5.60 8.95
C THR A 6 3.91 -5.58 7.61
N ILE A 7 3.14 -5.67 6.53
CA ILE A 7 3.60 -5.45 5.16
C ILE A 7 3.13 -4.07 4.72
N VAL A 8 4.09 -3.19 4.46
CA VAL A 8 3.87 -1.85 3.94
C VAL A 8 3.98 -1.89 2.42
N ILE A 9 2.95 -1.39 1.74
CA ILE A 9 2.91 -1.32 0.28
C ILE A 9 3.15 0.13 -0.14
N ASN A 10 4.11 0.36 -1.02
CA ASN A 10 4.35 1.67 -1.60
C ASN A 10 3.17 2.08 -2.53
N GLY A 11 2.37 3.04 -2.08
CA GLY A 11 1.21 3.56 -2.79
C GLY A 11 1.51 4.52 -3.94
N ARG A 12 2.77 4.66 -4.38
CA ARG A 12 3.13 5.54 -5.53
C ARG A 12 2.35 5.22 -6.80
N PHE A 13 1.91 3.98 -6.99
CA PHE A 13 1.11 3.60 -8.17
C PHE A 13 -0.23 4.35 -8.25
N LEU A 14 -0.74 4.89 -7.14
CA LEU A 14 -1.96 5.72 -7.10
C LEU A 14 -1.77 7.12 -7.71
N THR A 15 -0.53 7.55 -7.91
CA THR A 15 -0.19 8.86 -8.51
C THR A 15 0.23 8.74 -9.97
N GLN A 16 0.01 7.59 -10.61
CA GLN A 16 0.45 7.31 -11.98
C GLN A 16 -0.73 6.84 -12.83
N PRO A 17 -0.76 7.17 -14.13
CA PRO A 17 -1.76 6.60 -15.03
C PRO A 17 -1.73 5.07 -14.99
N ILE A 18 -2.90 4.44 -15.06
CA ILE A 18 -3.00 2.98 -15.07
C ILE A 18 -2.41 2.43 -16.37
N THR A 19 -1.18 1.92 -16.30
CA THR A 19 -0.58 1.06 -17.31
C THR A 19 -0.54 -0.40 -16.82
N GLY A 20 0.13 -1.30 -17.54
CA GLY A 20 0.22 -2.72 -17.17
C GLY A 20 0.69 -2.94 -15.72
N VAL A 21 1.74 -2.24 -15.30
CA VAL A 21 2.31 -2.40 -13.94
C VAL A 21 1.38 -1.84 -12.86
N GLN A 22 0.81 -0.65 -13.07
CA GLN A 22 -0.11 -0.05 -12.11
C GLN A 22 -1.39 -0.90 -12.00
N ARG A 23 -1.92 -1.40 -13.12
CA ARG A 23 -3.08 -2.31 -13.10
C ARG A 23 -2.78 -3.53 -12.23
N TYR A 24 -1.61 -4.14 -12.40
CA TYR A 24 -1.23 -5.29 -11.60
C TYR A 24 -1.16 -4.96 -10.10
N ALA A 25 -0.60 -3.80 -9.73
CA ALA A 25 -0.57 -3.34 -8.35
C ALA A 25 -1.99 -3.18 -7.77
N HIS A 26 -2.91 -2.54 -8.50
CA HIS A 26 -4.31 -2.39 -8.08
C HIS A 26 -4.99 -3.75 -7.86
N GLU A 27 -4.82 -4.70 -8.78
CA GLU A 27 -5.45 -6.02 -8.69
C GLU A 27 -4.85 -6.87 -7.55
N ILE A 28 -3.53 -6.80 -7.32
CA ILE A 28 -2.91 -7.47 -6.15
C ILE A 28 -3.51 -6.93 -4.86
N VAL A 29 -3.56 -5.60 -4.70
CA VAL A 29 -4.06 -5.01 -3.46
C VAL A 29 -5.53 -5.39 -3.21
N ARG A 30 -6.36 -5.38 -4.25
CA ARG A 30 -7.76 -5.86 -4.15
C ARG A 30 -7.84 -7.33 -3.77
N ALA A 31 -7.02 -8.18 -4.40
CA ALA A 31 -7.00 -9.60 -4.08
C ALA A 31 -6.54 -9.85 -2.63
N LEU A 32 -5.59 -9.07 -2.12
CA LEU A 32 -5.17 -9.12 -0.71
C LEU A 32 -6.31 -8.70 0.21
N ASP A 33 -7.01 -7.59 -0.08
CA ASP A 33 -8.17 -7.13 0.69
C ASP A 33 -9.28 -8.21 0.75
N ASP A 34 -9.55 -8.90 -0.36
CA ASP A 34 -10.51 -10.00 -0.43
C ASP A 34 -10.04 -11.28 0.27
N LEU A 35 -8.74 -11.53 0.36
CA LEU A 35 -8.20 -12.64 1.14
C LEU A 35 -8.33 -12.36 2.65
N ILE A 36 -8.11 -11.11 3.06
CA ILE A 36 -8.32 -10.67 4.45
C ILE A 36 -9.80 -10.79 4.81
N ASP A 37 -10.70 -10.33 3.93
CA ASP A 37 -12.16 -10.43 4.11
C ASP A 37 -12.63 -11.86 4.36
N ARG A 38 -11.99 -12.83 3.69
CA ARG A 38 -12.29 -14.26 3.82
C ARG A 38 -11.52 -14.97 4.94
N SER A 39 -10.72 -14.22 5.73
CA SER A 39 -9.86 -14.79 6.77
C SER A 39 -8.96 -15.93 6.24
N ALA A 40 -8.40 -15.74 5.05
CA ALA A 40 -7.58 -16.76 4.40
C ALA A 40 -6.28 -17.03 5.20
N PRO A 41 -5.92 -18.30 5.47
CA PRO A 41 -4.74 -18.64 6.29
C PRO A 41 -3.43 -18.06 5.76
N GLU A 42 -3.32 -17.85 4.45
CA GLU A 42 -2.13 -17.32 3.78
C GLU A 42 -1.81 -15.87 4.18
N VAL A 43 -2.84 -15.10 4.56
CA VAL A 43 -2.70 -13.68 4.96
C VAL A 43 -2.90 -13.46 6.45
N GLU A 44 -3.33 -14.48 7.20
CA GLU A 44 -3.56 -14.41 8.65
C GLU A 44 -2.34 -13.89 9.44
N PRO A 45 -1.09 -14.34 9.16
CA PRO A 45 0.10 -13.90 9.89
C PRO A 45 0.49 -12.44 9.61
N PHE A 46 -0.17 -11.79 8.65
CA PHE A 46 0.21 -10.47 8.16
C PHE A 46 -0.87 -9.42 8.44
N SER A 47 -0.42 -8.18 8.60
CA SER A 47 -1.21 -6.96 8.48
C SER A 47 -0.71 -6.18 7.28
N PHE A 48 -1.57 -5.42 6.62
CA PHE A 48 -1.21 -4.67 5.42
C PHE A 48 -1.54 -3.20 5.59
N GLN A 49 -0.63 -2.33 5.14
CA GLN A 49 -0.85 -0.89 5.09
C GLN A 49 -0.31 -0.35 3.77
N ILE A 50 -1.03 0.58 3.14
CA ILE A 50 -0.52 1.32 1.99
C ILE A 50 -0.05 2.69 2.46
N VAL A 51 1.19 3.06 2.11
CA VAL A 51 1.70 4.42 2.32
C VAL A 51 1.83 5.10 0.96
N ALA A 52 1.02 6.14 0.74
CA ALA A 52 0.91 6.83 -0.54
C ALA A 52 1.34 8.31 -0.45
N PRO A 53 1.81 8.92 -1.55
CA PRO A 53 2.08 10.35 -1.59
C PRO A 53 0.81 11.18 -1.35
N ARG A 54 0.91 12.30 -0.60
CA ARG A 54 -0.22 13.25 -0.42
C ARG A 54 -0.63 13.99 -1.68
N LYS A 55 0.29 14.15 -2.63
CA LYS A 55 0.10 14.97 -3.82
C LYS A 55 -0.08 14.10 -5.05
N ASP A 56 -0.82 14.64 -6.02
CA ASP A 56 -1.02 14.04 -7.35
C ASP A 56 -1.66 12.66 -7.32
N LEU A 57 -2.52 12.37 -6.34
CA LEU A 57 -3.38 11.19 -6.40
C LEU A 57 -4.29 11.31 -7.62
N ILE A 58 -4.18 10.35 -8.52
CA ILE A 58 -4.99 10.27 -9.75
C ILE A 58 -6.11 9.25 -9.56
N HIS A 59 -5.88 8.26 -8.69
CA HIS A 59 -6.78 7.14 -8.49
C HIS A 59 -7.09 6.97 -7.00
N GLU A 60 -8.37 6.77 -6.71
CA GLU A 60 -8.81 6.22 -5.45
C GLU A 60 -8.81 4.68 -5.55
N LEU A 61 -8.47 4.03 -4.45
CA LEU A 61 -8.54 2.58 -4.32
C LEU A 61 -9.38 2.25 -3.09
N PRO A 62 -10.70 2.01 -3.26
CA PRO A 62 -11.55 1.63 -2.15
C PRO A 62 -11.17 0.23 -1.67
N LEU A 63 -10.82 0.11 -0.40
CA LEU A 63 -10.44 -1.12 0.29
C LEU A 63 -11.23 -1.20 1.59
N ARG A 64 -11.54 -2.41 2.04
CA ARG A 64 -12.35 -2.65 3.25
C ARG A 64 -11.49 -2.90 4.48
N HIS A 65 -10.33 -3.51 4.29
CA HIS A 65 -9.49 -4.06 5.35
C HIS A 65 -8.06 -3.51 5.34
N ILE A 66 -7.63 -2.91 4.23
CA ILE A 66 -6.28 -2.32 4.09
C ILE A 66 -6.37 -0.79 4.13
N ASP A 67 -5.74 -0.19 5.14
CA ASP A 67 -5.70 1.27 5.30
C ASP A 67 -4.71 1.94 4.33
N ILE A 68 -5.12 3.08 3.77
CA ILE A 68 -4.28 3.94 2.92
C ILE A 68 -3.89 5.21 3.68
N ARG A 69 -2.64 5.30 4.10
CA ARG A 69 -2.08 6.47 4.77
C ARG A 69 -1.34 7.37 3.79
N HIS A 70 -1.74 8.64 3.74
CA HIS A 70 -1.11 9.64 2.88
C HIS A 70 -0.03 10.43 3.61
N ALA A 71 1.22 10.33 3.15
CA ALA A 71 2.39 10.96 3.77
C ALA A 71 3.22 11.78 2.77
N GLY A 72 4.24 12.47 3.31
CA GLY A 72 5.24 13.21 2.53
C GLY A 72 4.73 14.40 1.71
N ASN A 73 5.65 15.03 0.99
CA ASN A 73 5.41 16.22 0.16
C ASN A 73 6.16 16.17 -1.19
N LEU A 74 7.08 15.22 -1.36
CA LEU A 74 7.86 14.96 -2.56
C LEU A 74 7.08 14.07 -3.53
N ARG A 75 7.59 13.99 -4.76
CA ARG A 75 6.95 13.32 -5.90
C ARG A 75 7.93 12.39 -6.58
N GLY A 76 7.40 11.50 -7.41
CA GLY A 76 8.21 10.69 -8.30
C GLY A 76 9.24 9.84 -7.54
N HIS A 77 10.49 9.79 -8.02
CA HIS A 77 11.53 9.00 -7.35
C HIS A 77 11.99 9.59 -6.02
N LEU A 78 11.86 10.90 -5.82
CA LEU A 78 12.23 11.53 -4.55
C LEU A 78 11.31 11.11 -3.40
N TRP A 79 10.06 10.76 -3.70
CA TRP A 79 9.15 10.13 -2.74
C TRP A 79 9.77 8.83 -2.20
N GLU A 80 10.16 7.92 -3.09
CA GLU A 80 10.70 6.60 -2.72
C GLU A 80 12.01 6.69 -1.95
N GLN A 81 12.83 7.69 -2.27
CA GLN A 81 14.16 7.84 -1.68
C GLN A 81 14.17 8.57 -0.35
N ARG A 82 13.12 9.34 -0.01
CA ARG A 82 13.13 10.19 1.20
C ARG A 82 11.84 10.11 2.00
N ASP A 83 10.71 10.37 1.37
CA ASP A 83 9.44 10.48 2.10
C ASP A 83 8.90 9.13 2.54
N LEU A 84 8.97 8.11 1.68
CA LEU A 84 8.53 6.77 2.02
C LEU A 84 9.39 6.16 3.16
N PRO A 85 10.74 6.21 3.12
CA PRO A 85 11.57 5.78 4.24
C PRO A 85 11.29 6.56 5.54
N ALA A 86 11.03 7.87 5.46
CA ALA A 86 10.71 8.67 6.64
C ALA A 86 9.31 8.40 7.20
N ALA A 87 8.38 7.96 6.34
CA ALA A 87 7.04 7.57 6.75
C ALA A 87 6.99 6.12 7.24
N PHE A 88 7.92 5.25 6.84
CA PHE A 88 7.96 3.86 7.27
C PHE A 88 8.22 3.78 8.79
N GLU A 89 7.29 3.18 9.52
CA GLU A 89 7.35 3.07 10.99
C GLU A 89 7.98 1.74 11.38
N ASP A 90 7.32 0.64 11.00
CA ASP A 90 7.73 -0.73 11.26
C ASP A 90 7.23 -1.70 10.17
N GLY A 91 7.74 -2.94 10.19
CA GLY A 91 7.33 -4.00 9.27
C GLY A 91 8.32 -4.29 8.15
N VAL A 92 7.79 -4.69 7.00
CA VAL A 92 8.53 -5.01 5.76
C VAL A 92 7.94 -4.20 4.62
N LEU A 93 8.81 -3.60 3.78
CA LEU A 93 8.44 -2.90 2.55
C LEU A 93 8.56 -3.81 1.33
#